data_AF-A0A2E0G5J0-F1
#
_entry.id   AF-A0A2E0G5J0-F1
#
_cell.length_a   1.000
_cell.length_b   1.000
_cell.length_c   1.000
_cell.angle_alpha   90.00
_cell.angle_beta   90.00
_cell.angle_gamma   90.00
#
_symmetry.space_group_name_H-M   'P 1'
#
loop_
_entity.id
_entity.type
_entity.pdbx_description
1 polymer ?
#
loop_
_entity_poly.entity_id
_entity_poly.type
_entity_poly.pdbx_seq_one_letter_code
_entity_poly.pdbx_strand_id
1 'polypeptide(L)' 'MTKEDKQIHFEEAFKRLEKIVGNLESGDLSLEESMKLFEEGIGLTEACKTRLDDAEKKIQLLLKNSDGKLSLEDKD' A
#
# COMPACT_ATOMS: atom_id res chain seq x y z
N MET A 1 -6.80 -16.87 2.18
CA MET A 1 -6.13 -15.91 1.29
C MET A 1 -4.67 -16.31 1.14
N THR A 2 -4.24 -16.61 -0.08
CA THR A 2 -2.88 -17.05 -0.46
C THR A 2 -1.93 -15.84 -0.60
N LYS A 3 -0.63 -16.10 -0.81
CA LYS A 3 0.38 -15.04 -1.05
C LYS A 3 0.09 -14.30 -2.36
N GLU A 4 -0.36 -15.02 -3.39
CA GLU A 4 -0.76 -14.48 -4.70
C GLU A 4 -2.00 -13.60 -4.59
N ASP A 5 -3.04 -14.04 -3.86
CA ASP A 5 -4.24 -13.21 -3.64
C ASP A 5 -3.89 -11.86 -3.04
N LYS A 6 -3.01 -11.87 -2.03
CA LYS A 6 -2.59 -10.63 -1.37
C LYS A 6 -1.67 -9.75 -2.23
N GLN A 7 -1.02 -10.30 -3.26
CA GLN A 7 -0.24 -9.51 -4.22
C GLN A 7 -1.17 -8.87 -5.26
N ILE A 8 -2.13 -9.64 -5.78
CA ILE A 8 -3.19 -9.15 -6.67
C ILE A 8 -3.93 -7.97 -6.01
N HIS A 9 -4.30 -8.12 -4.73
CA HIS A 9 -4.93 -7.02 -3.98
C HIS A 9 -4.08 -5.74 -3.87
N PHE A 10 -2.75 -5.86 -3.79
CA PHE A 10 -1.86 -4.69 -3.77
C PHE A 10 -1.85 -4.01 -5.14
N GLU A 11 -1.58 -4.78 -6.20
CA GLU A 11 -1.46 -4.26 -7.55
C GLU A 11 -2.77 -3.62 -8.02
N GLU A 12 -3.92 -4.21 -7.67
CA GLU A 12 -5.24 -3.64 -7.94
C GLU A 12 -5.47 -2.32 -7.18
N ALA A 13 -5.15 -2.28 -5.88
CA ALA A 13 -5.30 -1.08 -5.07
C ALA A 13 -4.40 0.06 -5.56
N PHE A 14 -3.15 -0.26 -5.90
CA PHE A 14 -2.17 0.70 -6.42
C PHE A 14 -2.61 1.25 -7.79
N LYS A 15 -3.04 0.39 -8.70
CA LYS A 15 -3.55 0.79 -10.01
C LYS A 15 -4.80 1.67 -9.91
N ARG A 16 -5.67 1.40 -8.93
CA ARG A 16 -6.84 2.25 -8.65
C ARG A 16 -6.40 3.62 -8.15
N LEU A 17 -5.41 3.68 -7.27
CA LEU A 17 -4.85 4.93 -6.75
C LEU A 17 -4.24 5.79 -7.88
N GLU A 18 -3.46 5.19 -8.80
CA GLU A 18 -2.93 5.89 -9.97
C GLU A 18 -4.04 6.50 -10.83
N LYS A 19 -5.14 5.77 -11.04
CA LYS A 19 -6.30 6.27 -11.78
C LYS A 19 -7.00 7.42 -11.06
N ILE A 20 -7.10 7.35 -9.74
CA ILE A 20 -7.67 8.43 -8.93
C ILE A 20 -6.83 9.70 -9.06
N VAL A 21 -5.51 9.58 -8.93
CA VAL A 21 -4.58 10.71 -9.10
C VAL A 21 -4.74 11.34 -10.47
N GLY A 22 -4.69 10.53 -11.54
CA GLY A 22 -4.87 11.04 -12.90
C GLY A 22 -6.23 11.74 -13.12
N ASN A 23 -7.30 11.24 -12.52
CA ASN A 23 -8.61 11.87 -12.58
C ASN A 23 -8.64 13.22 -11.82
N LEU A 24 -8.03 13.28 -10.62
CA LEU A 24 -7.95 14.51 -9.83
C LEU A 24 -7.09 15.58 -10.52
N GLU A 25 -6.01 15.17 -11.18
CA GLU A 25 -5.11 16.07 -11.93
C GLU A 25 -5.75 16.60 -13.22
N SER A 26 -6.73 15.90 -13.79
CA SER A 26 -7.41 16.35 -15.02
C SER A 26 -8.19 17.65 -14.84
N GLY A 27 -8.71 17.91 -13.63
CA GLY A 27 -9.50 19.10 -13.32
C GLY A 27 -10.94 19.09 -13.87
N ASP A 28 -11.38 18.03 -14.55
CA ASP A 28 -12.71 17.93 -15.17
C ASP A 28 -13.82 17.46 -14.20
N LEU A 29 -13.49 17.26 -12.92
CA LEU A 29 -14.40 16.72 -11.91
C LEU A 29 -15.16 17.81 -11.17
N SER A 30 -16.41 17.52 -10.80
CA SER A 30 -17.11 18.34 -9.81
C SER A 30 -16.42 18.24 -8.44
N LEU A 31 -16.72 19.20 -7.56
CA LEU A 31 -16.23 19.19 -6.18
C LEU A 31 -16.64 17.90 -5.44
N GLU A 32 -17.90 17.46 -5.61
CA GLU A 32 -18.40 16.26 -4.94
C GLU A 32 -17.67 14.99 -5.42
N GLU A 33 -17.42 14.87 -6.72
CA GLU A 33 -16.64 13.75 -7.29
C GLU A 33 -15.19 13.78 -6.82
N SER A 34 -14.59 14.98 -6.77
CA SER A 34 -13.22 15.16 -6.28
C SER A 34 -13.09 14.73 -4.82
N MET A 35 -14.07 15.08 -3.97
CA MET A 35 -14.09 14.66 -2.56
C MET A 35 -14.23 13.14 -2.41
N LYS A 36 -15.09 12.50 -3.19
CA LYS A 36 -15.27 11.03 -3.17
C LYS A 36 -13.98 10.31 -3.57
N LEU A 37 -13.35 10.75 -4.66
CA LEU A 37 -12.10 10.16 -5.13
C LEU A 37 -10.94 10.41 -4.16
N PHE A 38 -10.91 11.57 -3.51
CA PHE A 38 -9.92 11.85 -2.47
C PHE A 38 -10.06 10.92 -1.27
N GLU A 39 -11.27 10.75 -0.74
CA GLU A 39 -11.54 9.81 0.36
C GLU A 39 -11.16 8.38 0.00
N GLU A 40 -11.53 7.93 -1.20
CA GLU A 40 -11.12 6.62 -1.71
C GLU A 40 -9.59 6.49 -1.80
N GLY A 41 -8.92 7.52 -2.31
CA GLY A 41 -7.47 7.57 -2.46
C GLY A 41 -6.72 7.45 -1.11
N ILE A 42 -7.24 8.08 -0.05
CA ILE A 42 -6.70 7.93 1.31
C ILE A 42 -6.78 6.47 1.77
N GLY A 43 -7.96 5.84 1.64
CA GLY A 43 -8.14 4.44 2.04
C GLY A 43 -7.23 3.47 1.27
N LEU A 44 -7.08 3.67 -0.04
CA LEU A 44 -6.18 2.87 -0.87
C LEU A 44 -4.71 3.07 -0.49
N THR A 45 -4.31 4.29 -0.14
CA THR A 45 -2.95 4.59 0.33
C THR A 45 -2.63 3.84 1.62
N GLU A 46 -3.54 3.84 2.59
CA GLU A 46 -3.39 3.10 3.85
C GLU A 46 -3.32 1.58 3.63
N ALA A 47 -4.15 1.05 2.73
CA ALA A 47 -4.14 -0.36 2.37
C ALA A 47 -2.80 -0.77 1.72
N CYS A 48 -2.30 0.05 0.79
CA CYS A 48 -0.99 -0.17 0.15
C CYS A 48 0.14 -0.15 1.17
N LYS A 49 0.17 0.86 2.05
CA LYS A 49 1.18 0.98 3.11
C LYS A 49 1.20 -0.24 4.02
N THR A 50 0.04 -0.62 4.55
CA THR A 50 -0.11 -1.80 5.40
C THR A 50 0.46 -3.06 4.73
N ARG A 51 0.22 -3.19 3.43
CA ARG A 51 0.67 -4.34 2.66
C ARG A 51 2.19 -4.37 2.44
N LEU A 52 2.80 -3.20 2.24
CA LEU A 52 4.25 -3.04 2.16
C LEU A 52 4.91 -3.33 3.50
N ASP A 53 4.36 -2.81 4.60
CA ASP A 53 4.85 -3.07 5.96
C ASP A 53 4.84 -4.58 6.29
N ASP A 54 3.77 -5.29 5.92
CA ASP A 54 3.67 -6.75 6.05
C ASP A 54 4.76 -7.49 5.24
N ALA A 55 5.04 -7.00 4.03
CA ALA A 55 6.06 -7.59 3.17
C ALA A 55 7.47 -7.38 3.74
N GLU A 56 7.75 -6.16 4.23
CA GLU A 56 9.02 -5.81 4.88
C GLU A 56 9.24 -6.69 6.12
N LYS A 57 8.26 -6.79 7.02
CA LYS A 57 8.33 -7.67 8.21
C LYS A 57 8.64 -9.11 7.83
N LYS A 58 8.03 -9.62 6.76
CA LYS A 58 8.28 -10.99 6.28
C LYS A 58 9.72 -11.15 5.77
N ILE A 59 10.26 -10.15 5.06
CA ILE A 59 11.66 -10.15 4.62
C ILE A 59 12.59 -10.15 5.83
N GLN A 60 12.34 -9.29 6.83
CA GLN A 60 13.13 -9.23 8.06
C GLN A 60 13.18 -10.58 8.79
N LEU A 61 12.04 -11.28 8.89
CA LEU A 61 11.99 -12.63 9.48
C LEU A 61 12.77 -13.67 8.68
N LEU A 62 12.73 -13.61 7.34
CA LEU A 62 13.48 -14.54 6.48
C LEU A 62 15.00 -14.31 6.59
N LEU A 63 15.43 -13.06 6.64
CA LEU A 63 16.83 -12.69 6.86
C LEU A 63 17.31 -13.14 8.25
N LYS A 64 16.50 -12.94 9.30
CA LYS A 64 16.77 -13.44 10.66
C LYS A 64 17.03 -14.95 10.68
N ASN A 65 16.24 -15.72 9.94
CA ASN A 65 16.36 -17.18 9.91
C ASN A 65 17.56 -17.68 9.08
N SER A 66 18.09 -16.86 8.18
CA SER A 66 19.17 -17.25 7.26
C SER A 66 20.57 -16.94 7.81
N ASP A 67 20.71 -15.88 8.62
CA ASP A 67 21.99 -15.44 9.19
C ASP A 67 22.07 -15.52 10.73
N GLY A 68 20.99 -15.92 11.41
CA GLY A 68 20.98 -16.18 12.86
C GLY A 68 21.22 -14.95 13.76
N LYS A 69 21.38 -13.74 13.21
CA LYS A 69 21.59 -12.52 14.00
C LYS A 69 21.06 -11.29 13.28
N LEU A 70 20.16 -10.55 13.92
CA LEU A 70 19.95 -9.13 13.64
C LEU A 70 19.48 -8.44 14.92
N SER A 71 20.33 -7.55 15.44
CA SER A 71 19.91 -6.47 16.31
C SER A 71 19.21 -5.46 15.44
N LEU A 72 17.93 -5.24 15.71
CA LEU A 72 17.26 -4.01 15.35
C LEU A 72 17.12 -3.28 16.68
N GLU A 73 17.92 -2.24 16.88
CA GLU A 73 17.63 -1.25 17.91
C GLU A 73 16.24 -0.71 17.61
N ASP A 74 15.32 -0.98 18.53
CA ASP A 74 13.98 -0.42 18.57
C ASP A 74 14.09 1.09 18.36
N LYS A 75 13.57 1.61 17.25
CA LYS A 75 13.35 3.04 17.13
C LYS A 75 12.07 3.35 17.90
N ASP A 76 12.26 3.99 19.06
CA ASP A 76 11.27 4.85 19.72
C ASP A 76 10.56 5.79 18.73
#